data_AF-A0A818BRV7-F1
#
_entry.id   AF-A0A818BRV7-F1
#
_cell.length_a   1.000
_cell.length_b   1.000
_cell.length_c   1.000
_cell.angle_alpha   90.00
_cell.angle_beta   90.00
_cell.angle_gamma   90.00
#
_symmetry.space_group_name_H-M   'P 1'
#
loop_
_entity.id
_entity.type
_entity.pdbx_description
1 polymer ?
#
loop_
_entity_poly.entity_id
_entity_poly.type
_entity_poly.pdbx_seq_one_letter_code
_entity_poly.pdbx_strand_id
1 'polypeptide(L)'
;MNSSNNDALLDISVLPKDIFERVDREFYDAVKSVVGDSLVKILKIQLINSAGKLLNTPDLFAFLNFDSEETDAIKLESYFKSKTGQLVIKPGIQSSSSYLIKLLKKTLKQKQESASKENNDNYQNYVTDEFLDNHPLLRSLIKWLQLNNSSGVHQPKQTKNFNNACKRTYFLGRVRLKQKQESASKENNDNYQNYVTDEFLDRRYSFRMSKSYSVEEIQHI
;
A
#
# COMPACT_ATOMS: atom_id res chain seq x y z
N MET A 1 -26.66 1.28 12.31
CA MET A 1 -26.58 2.72 12.00
C MET A 1 -25.77 2.90 10.72
N ASN A 2 -26.43 3.26 9.62
CA ASN A 2 -25.83 3.38 8.30
C ASN A 2 -25.07 4.72 8.19
N SER A 3 -23.74 4.67 8.25
CA SER A 3 -22.86 5.83 8.11
C SER A 3 -22.30 5.90 6.67
N SER A 4 -23.17 6.14 5.68
CA SER A 4 -22.76 6.08 4.26
C SER A 4 -22.99 7.35 3.43
N ASN A 5 -23.48 8.46 4.01
CA ASN A 5 -23.91 9.62 3.20
C ASN A 5 -23.14 10.93 3.43
N ASN A 6 -22.07 10.96 4.25
CA ASN A 6 -21.33 12.21 4.51
C ASN A 6 -20.09 12.40 3.61
N ASP A 7 -19.80 11.49 2.69
CA ASP A 7 -18.61 11.58 1.82
C ASP A 7 -18.80 12.51 0.60
N ALA A 8 -20.05 12.96 0.36
CA ALA A 8 -20.42 13.73 -0.82
C ALA A 8 -19.90 15.18 -0.85
N LEU A 9 -19.44 15.74 0.28
CA LEU A 9 -19.04 17.15 0.38
C LEU A 9 -17.56 17.37 0.74
N LEU A 10 -16.67 16.42 0.42
CA LEU A 10 -15.24 16.67 0.56
C LEU A 10 -14.70 17.37 -0.69
N ASP A 11 -14.35 18.64 -0.53
CA ASP A 11 -13.66 19.44 -1.54
C ASP A 11 -12.17 19.07 -1.59
N ILE A 12 -11.79 18.34 -2.64
CA ILE A 12 -10.42 17.87 -2.85
C ILE A 12 -9.51 19.03 -3.31
N SER A 13 -10.08 20.12 -3.84
CA SER A 13 -9.32 21.24 -4.40
C SER A 13 -8.50 22.00 -3.35
N VAL A 14 -8.85 21.81 -2.07
CA VAL A 14 -8.14 22.39 -0.92
C VAL A 14 -6.73 21.79 -0.75
N LEU A 15 -6.48 20.56 -1.22
CA LEU A 15 -5.14 19.96 -1.17
C LEU A 15 -4.31 20.26 -2.42
N PRO A 16 -2.99 20.44 -2.27
CA PRO A 16 -2.07 20.44 -3.41
C PRO A 16 -2.15 19.12 -4.20
N LYS A 17 -2.07 19.21 -5.53
CA LYS A 17 -2.16 18.03 -6.44
C LYS A 17 -1.02 17.02 -6.21
N ASP A 18 0.12 17.53 -5.79
CA ASP A 18 1.39 16.84 -5.51
C ASP A 18 1.54 16.45 -4.02
N ILE A 19 0.48 16.48 -3.21
CA ILE A 19 0.56 16.19 -1.76
C ILE A 19 1.19 14.83 -1.41
N PHE A 20 1.12 13.85 -2.31
CA PHE A 20 1.73 12.53 -2.14
C PHE A 20 3.22 12.48 -2.46
N GLU A 21 3.73 13.48 -3.18
CA GLU A 21 5.15 13.63 -3.54
C GLU A 21 5.89 14.48 -2.50
N ARG A 22 5.17 15.34 -1.78
CA ARG A 22 5.72 16.19 -0.73
C ARG A 22 6.17 15.40 0.50
N VAL A 23 7.32 15.80 1.05
CA VAL A 23 7.92 15.21 2.25
C VAL A 23 8.39 16.31 3.20
N ASP A 24 8.43 16.00 4.50
CA ASP A 24 8.94 16.88 5.56
C ASP A 24 8.26 18.26 5.55
N ARG A 25 9.03 19.34 5.37
CA ARG A 25 8.54 20.72 5.50
C ARG A 25 7.39 21.01 4.54
N GLU A 26 7.51 20.60 3.27
CA GLU A 26 6.49 20.89 2.26
C GLU A 26 5.18 20.16 2.54
N PHE A 27 5.28 18.96 3.10
CA PHE A 27 4.12 18.21 3.57
C PHE A 27 3.48 18.90 4.79
N TYR A 28 4.30 19.31 5.76
CA TYR A 28 3.81 20.01 6.95
C TYR A 28 3.13 21.34 6.62
N ASP A 29 3.68 22.12 5.69
CA ASP A 29 3.11 23.40 5.28
C ASP A 29 1.76 23.21 4.57
N ALA A 30 1.66 22.16 3.73
CA ALA A 30 0.39 21.79 3.10
C ALA A 30 -0.65 21.30 4.11
N VAL A 31 -0.25 20.53 5.13
CA VAL A 31 -1.17 20.13 6.20
C VAL A 31 -1.60 21.34 7.04
N LYS A 32 -0.66 22.23 7.36
CA LYS A 32 -0.92 23.44 8.15
C LYS A 32 -1.98 24.33 7.52
N SER A 33 -1.96 24.49 6.19
CA SER A 33 -2.94 25.32 5.49
C SER A 33 -4.37 24.75 5.53
N VAL A 34 -4.52 23.43 5.68
CA VAL A 34 -5.83 22.76 5.66
C VAL A 34 -6.43 22.57 7.05
N VAL A 35 -5.62 22.14 8.02
CA VAL A 35 -6.10 21.72 9.35
C VAL A 35 -5.44 22.47 10.51
N GLY A 36 -4.52 23.37 10.23
CA GLY A 36 -3.85 24.19 11.23
C GLY A 36 -2.62 23.55 11.89
N ASP A 37 -2.00 24.32 12.78
CA ASP A 37 -0.66 24.06 13.31
C ASP A 37 -0.64 22.93 14.36
N SER A 38 -1.71 22.78 15.14
CA SER A 38 -1.77 21.78 16.21
C SER A 38 -1.65 20.35 15.68
N LEU A 39 -2.27 20.04 14.53
CA LEU A 39 -2.11 18.72 13.92
C LEU A 39 -0.70 18.50 13.39
N VAL A 40 -0.06 19.54 12.84
CA VAL A 40 1.31 19.46 12.33
C VAL A 40 2.30 19.10 13.45
N LYS A 41 2.13 19.67 14.65
CA LYS A 41 2.95 19.31 15.82
C LYS A 41 2.80 17.82 16.18
N ILE A 42 1.58 17.31 16.15
CA ILE A 42 1.29 15.88 16.37
C ILE A 42 1.95 15.00 15.30
N LEU A 43 1.91 15.41 14.03
CA LEU A 43 2.56 14.65 12.95
C LEU A 43 4.09 14.64 13.11
N LYS A 44 4.68 15.76 13.52
CA LYS A 44 6.14 15.88 13.74
C LYS A 44 6.62 14.97 14.87
N ILE A 45 5.94 14.94 16.01
CA ILE A 45 6.37 14.09 17.14
C ILE A 45 6.26 12.59 16.82
N GLN A 46 5.32 12.21 15.95
CA GLN A 46 5.15 10.84 15.46
C GLN A 46 6.05 10.52 14.24
N LEU A 47 6.91 11.45 13.81
CA LEU A 47 7.75 11.33 12.60
C LEU A 47 6.97 10.98 11.32
N ILE A 48 5.71 11.43 11.27
CA ILE A 48 4.85 11.30 10.10
C ILE A 48 5.13 12.50 9.20
N ASN A 49 5.93 12.27 8.16
CA ASN A 49 6.44 13.32 7.28
C ASN A 49 5.95 13.21 5.83
N SER A 50 4.96 12.36 5.55
CA SER A 50 4.34 12.25 4.23
C SER A 50 2.91 11.75 4.32
N ALA A 51 2.12 12.02 3.27
CA ALA A 51 0.74 11.55 3.16
C ALA A 51 0.66 10.01 3.22
N GLY A 52 1.61 9.32 2.59
CA GLY A 52 1.68 7.86 2.60
C GLY A 52 1.88 7.29 4.01
N LYS A 53 2.79 7.87 4.80
CA LYS A 53 2.98 7.47 6.21
C LYS A 53 1.71 7.72 7.02
N LEU A 54 1.11 8.90 6.88
CA LEU A 54 -0.12 9.26 7.61
C LEU A 54 -1.26 8.28 7.34
N LEU A 55 -1.45 7.86 6.09
CA LEU A 55 -2.49 6.89 5.71
C LEU A 55 -2.24 5.48 6.26
N ASN A 56 -0.97 5.14 6.52
CA ASN A 56 -0.56 3.84 7.05
C ASN A 56 -0.44 3.82 8.58
N THR A 57 -0.51 4.98 9.24
CA THR A 57 -0.48 5.06 10.71
C THR A 57 -1.83 4.62 11.28
N PRO A 58 -1.87 3.54 12.10
CA PRO A 58 -3.13 3.02 12.62
C PRO A 58 -3.74 3.91 13.70
N ASP A 59 -2.91 4.49 14.57
CA ASP A 59 -3.32 5.42 15.61
C ASP A 59 -2.39 6.63 15.65
N LEU A 60 -2.93 7.78 15.25
CA LEU A 60 -2.20 9.05 15.23
C LEU A 60 -1.87 9.55 16.65
N PHE A 61 -2.69 9.18 17.63
CA PHE A 61 -2.64 9.71 18.98
C PHE A 61 -1.97 8.74 19.96
N ALA A 62 -1.36 7.66 19.46
CA ALA A 62 -0.66 6.68 20.28
C ALA A 62 0.42 7.30 21.20
N PHE A 63 1.01 8.44 20.78
CA PHE A 63 2.04 9.12 21.56
C PHE A 63 1.56 9.67 22.92
N LEU A 64 0.24 9.74 23.12
CA LEU A 64 -0.35 10.15 24.39
C LEU A 64 0.05 9.26 25.57
N ASN A 65 0.33 7.99 25.29
CA ASN A 65 0.65 7.00 26.31
C ASN A 65 2.13 7.05 26.73
N PHE A 66 2.95 7.92 26.13
CA PHE A 66 4.34 8.09 26.51
C PHE A 66 4.46 9.22 27.53
N ASP A 67 5.07 8.92 28.67
CA ASP A 67 5.44 9.94 29.66
C ASP A 67 6.82 10.50 29.29
N SER A 68 6.80 11.65 28.61
CA SER A 68 8.01 12.37 28.18
C SER A 68 7.73 13.86 28.16
N GLU A 69 8.68 14.64 28.68
CA GLU A 69 8.63 16.11 28.71
C GLU A 69 8.42 16.71 27.32
N GLU A 70 9.02 16.11 26.29
CA GLU A 70 8.86 16.53 24.89
C GLU A 70 7.41 16.45 24.40
N THR A 71 6.65 15.48 24.92
CA THR A 71 5.25 15.28 24.56
C THR A 71 4.29 16.17 25.37
N ASP A 72 4.71 16.65 26.54
CA ASP A 72 3.82 17.32 27.48
C ASP A 72 3.33 18.68 26.98
N ALA A 73 4.20 19.44 26.30
CA ALA A 73 3.81 20.69 25.66
C ALA A 73 2.71 20.47 24.61
N ILE A 74 2.84 19.42 23.79
CA ILE A 74 1.85 19.06 22.75
C ILE A 74 0.57 18.52 23.40
N LYS A 75 0.69 17.77 24.50
CA LYS A 75 -0.46 17.26 25.27
C LYS A 75 -1.31 18.40 25.84
N LEU A 76 -0.68 19.44 26.38
CA LEU A 76 -1.40 20.60 26.90
C LEU A 76 -2.14 21.38 25.79
N GLU A 77 -1.52 21.49 24.62
CA GLU A 77 -2.14 22.18 23.49
C GLU A 77 -3.29 21.37 22.87
N SER A 78 -3.19 20.04 22.83
CA SER A 78 -4.06 19.20 22.00
C SER A 78 -5.14 18.45 22.78
N TYR A 79 -5.09 18.45 24.11
CA TYR A 79 -5.94 17.61 24.96
C TYR A 79 -6.52 18.38 26.15
N PHE A 80 -7.54 17.79 26.76
CA PHE A 80 -8.06 18.18 28.07
C PHE A 80 -7.72 17.08 29.07
N LYS A 81 -7.26 17.47 30.26
CA LYS A 81 -7.15 16.55 31.39
C LYS A 81 -8.48 16.51 32.12
N SER A 82 -9.13 15.36 32.11
CA SER A 82 -10.34 15.12 32.91
C SER A 82 -10.03 15.21 34.41
N LYS A 83 -11.05 15.47 35.23
CA LYS A 83 -10.94 15.41 36.71
C LYS A 83 -10.46 14.04 37.20
N THR A 84 -10.70 12.99 36.42
CA THR A 84 -10.24 11.61 36.69
C THR A 84 -8.79 11.36 36.31
N GLY A 85 -8.09 12.36 35.76
CA GLY A 85 -6.72 12.23 35.26
C GLY A 85 -6.61 11.71 33.82
N GLN A 86 -7.72 11.25 33.20
CA GLN A 86 -7.74 10.78 31.82
C GLN A 86 -7.52 11.93 30.83
N LEU A 87 -6.65 11.72 29.83
CA LEU A 87 -6.45 12.66 28.73
C LEU A 87 -7.51 12.43 27.64
N VAL A 88 -8.21 13.49 27.26
CA VAL A 88 -9.24 13.49 26.21
C VAL A 88 -8.80 14.42 25.09
N ILE A 89 -8.84 13.94 23.85
CA ILE A 89 -8.46 14.72 22.67
C ILE A 89 -9.46 15.85 22.46
N LYS A 90 -8.98 17.07 22.16
CA LYS A 90 -9.87 18.17 21.77
C LYS A 90 -10.68 17.73 20.53
N PRO A 91 -12.03 17.79 20.56
CA PRO A 91 -12.86 17.30 19.45
C PRO A 91 -12.49 17.93 18.10
N GLY A 92 -12.14 19.22 18.08
CA GLY A 92 -11.70 19.91 16.86
C GLY A 92 -10.46 19.27 16.21
N ILE A 93 -9.49 18.80 17.00
CA ILE A 93 -8.29 18.13 16.47
C ILE A 93 -8.65 16.76 15.93
N GLN A 94 -9.48 16.01 16.65
CA GLN A 94 -9.95 14.69 16.20
C GLN A 94 -10.78 14.77 14.91
N SER A 95 -11.65 15.76 14.78
CA SER A 95 -12.40 16.02 13.56
C SER A 95 -11.47 16.43 12.41
N SER A 96 -10.48 17.29 12.68
CA SER A 96 -9.52 17.76 11.68
C SER A 96 -8.64 16.63 11.14
N SER A 97 -8.13 15.76 12.01
CA SER A 97 -7.34 14.59 11.57
C SER A 97 -8.19 13.61 10.76
N SER A 98 -9.42 13.34 11.21
CA SER A 98 -10.36 12.48 10.49
C SER A 98 -10.71 13.04 9.11
N TYR A 99 -10.93 14.35 9.03
CA TYR A 99 -11.18 15.06 7.77
C TYR A 99 -9.99 14.93 6.81
N LEU A 100 -8.77 15.24 7.27
CA LEU A 100 -7.56 15.13 6.46
C LEU A 100 -7.35 13.70 5.92
N ILE A 101 -7.49 12.69 6.78
CA ILE A 101 -7.34 11.28 6.38
C ILE A 101 -8.36 10.90 5.31
N LYS A 102 -9.63 11.30 5.48
CA LYS A 102 -10.67 11.04 4.47
C LYS A 102 -10.35 11.71 3.14
N LEU A 103 -9.89 12.96 3.19
CA LEU A 103 -9.58 13.75 2.00
C LEU A 103 -8.37 13.17 1.26
N LEU A 104 -7.33 12.75 1.96
CA LEU A 104 -6.20 12.01 1.38
C LEU A 104 -6.64 10.68 0.76
N LYS A 105 -7.48 9.88 1.43
CA LYS A 105 -8.01 8.63 0.88
C LYS A 105 -8.82 8.85 -0.40
N LYS A 106 -9.64 9.89 -0.43
CA LYS A 106 -10.44 10.27 -1.62
C LYS A 106 -9.53 10.66 -2.78
N THR A 107 -8.51 11.48 -2.51
CA THR A 107 -7.51 11.89 -3.52
C THR A 107 -6.75 10.70 -4.08
N LEU A 108 -6.35 9.75 -3.22
CA LEU A 108 -5.65 8.53 -3.63
C LEU A 108 -6.51 7.66 -4.57
N LYS A 109 -7.79 7.46 -4.22
CA LYS A 109 -8.74 6.71 -5.07
C LYS A 109 -8.90 7.37 -6.44
N GLN A 110 -9.06 8.69 -6.48
CA GLN A 110 -9.20 9.44 -7.73
C GLN A 110 -7.97 9.31 -8.63
N LYS A 111 -6.75 9.35 -8.06
CA LYS A 111 -5.51 9.09 -8.81
C LYS A 111 -5.47 7.68 -9.40
N GLN A 112 -5.89 6.66 -8.64
CA GLN A 112 -5.95 5.26 -9.10
C GLN A 112 -7.01 5.05 -10.21
N GLU A 113 -8.16 5.68 -10.10
CA GLU A 113 -9.22 5.63 -11.12
C GLU A 113 -8.80 6.32 -12.43
N SER A 114 -8.02 7.40 -12.34
CA SER A 114 -7.49 8.10 -13.51
C SER A 114 -6.44 7.25 -14.24
N ALA A 115 -5.51 6.64 -13.48
CA ALA A 115 -4.48 5.76 -14.03
C ALA A 115 -5.02 4.46 -14.65
N SER A 116 -6.15 3.94 -14.15
CA SER A 116 -6.77 2.73 -14.70
C SER A 116 -7.55 3.01 -16.00
N LYS A 117 -8.11 4.22 -16.18
CA LYS A 117 -8.75 4.64 -17.44
C LYS A 117 -7.74 4.81 -18.57
N GLU A 118 -6.62 5.49 -18.32
CA GLU A 118 -5.57 5.69 -19.33
C GLU A 118 -4.98 4.37 -19.85
N ASN A 119 -4.87 3.34 -19.00
CA ASN A 119 -4.40 2.03 -19.44
C ASN A 119 -5.44 1.30 -20.30
N ASN A 120 -6.74 1.40 -19.97
CA ASN A 120 -7.77 0.65 -20.68
C ASN A 120 -7.99 1.16 -22.12
N ASP A 121 -7.84 2.46 -22.33
CA ASP A 121 -7.94 3.07 -23.67
C ASP A 121 -6.71 2.78 -24.53
N ASN A 122 -5.55 2.53 -23.92
CA ASN A 122 -4.32 2.21 -24.63
C ASN A 122 -4.23 0.72 -25.02
N TYR A 123 -4.79 -0.21 -24.24
CA TYR A 123 -4.74 -1.64 -24.59
C TYR A 123 -5.68 -2.07 -25.73
N GLN A 124 -6.68 -1.26 -26.09
CA GLN A 124 -7.56 -1.57 -27.23
C GLN A 124 -6.92 -1.32 -28.60
N ASN A 125 -5.77 -0.63 -28.67
CA ASN A 125 -5.16 -0.20 -29.94
C ASN A 125 -3.80 -0.82 -30.30
N TYR A 126 -3.18 -1.64 -29.43
CA TYR A 126 -1.83 -2.18 -29.68
C TYR A 126 -1.76 -3.61 -30.18
N VAL A 127 -2.89 -4.27 -30.38
CA VAL A 127 -2.90 -5.52 -31.13
C VAL A 127 -3.19 -5.17 -32.58
N THR A 128 -2.15 -4.81 -33.33
CA THR A 128 -2.27 -4.58 -34.77
C THR A 128 -2.73 -5.88 -35.45
N ASP A 129 -3.59 -5.76 -36.47
CA ASP A 129 -4.04 -6.92 -37.25
C ASP A 129 -2.85 -7.74 -37.78
N GLU A 130 -1.73 -7.08 -38.07
CA GLU A 130 -0.46 -7.71 -38.47
C GLU A 130 0.12 -8.68 -37.43
N PHE A 131 0.02 -8.37 -36.12
CA PHE A 131 0.45 -9.30 -35.07
C PHE A 131 -0.50 -10.49 -34.94
N LEU A 132 -1.80 -10.27 -35.13
CA LEU A 132 -2.81 -11.34 -35.09
C LEU A 132 -2.76 -12.24 -36.33
N ASP A 133 -2.36 -11.70 -37.48
CA ASP A 133 -2.16 -12.47 -38.71
C ASP A 133 -0.98 -13.45 -38.56
N ASN A 134 0.07 -13.04 -37.85
CA ASN A 134 1.20 -13.91 -37.51
C ASN A 134 0.87 -14.95 -36.41
N HIS A 135 -0.26 -14.79 -35.71
CA HIS A 135 -0.67 -15.66 -34.60
C HIS A 135 -2.15 -16.08 -34.68
N PRO A 136 -2.51 -16.98 -35.63
CA PRO A 136 -3.90 -17.34 -35.93
C PRO A 136 -4.65 -18.02 -34.76
N LEU A 137 -3.92 -18.71 -33.87
CA LEU A 137 -4.50 -19.30 -32.66
C LEU A 137 -4.92 -18.23 -31.64
N LEU A 138 -4.10 -17.19 -31.49
CA LEU A 138 -4.42 -16.06 -30.61
C LEU A 138 -5.63 -15.29 -31.16
N ARG A 139 -5.67 -15.04 -32.48
CA ARG A 139 -6.81 -14.44 -33.17
C ARG A 139 -8.12 -15.22 -32.94
N SER A 140 -8.06 -16.54 -33.07
CA SER A 140 -9.21 -17.41 -32.84
C SER A 140 -9.70 -17.37 -31.38
N LEU A 141 -8.78 -17.31 -30.42
CA LEU A 141 -9.09 -17.20 -29.00
C LEU A 141 -9.76 -15.87 -28.64
N ILE A 142 -9.23 -14.76 -29.15
CA ILE A 142 -9.80 -13.41 -28.94
C ILE A 142 -11.21 -13.34 -29.52
N LYS A 143 -11.40 -13.82 -30.76
CA LYS A 143 -12.72 -13.87 -31.41
C LYS A 143 -13.73 -14.70 -30.63
N TRP A 144 -13.29 -15.83 -30.07
CA TRP A 144 -14.13 -16.69 -29.22
C TRP A 144 -14.53 -16.01 -27.90
N LEU A 145 -13.60 -15.32 -27.23
CA LEU A 145 -13.88 -14.58 -26.01
C LEU A 145 -14.85 -13.42 -26.24
N GLN A 146 -14.69 -12.68 -27.35
CA GLN A 146 -15.60 -11.60 -27.73
C GLN A 146 -17.01 -12.13 -28.01
N LEU A 147 -17.15 -13.25 -28.72
CA LEU A 147 -18.46 -13.87 -28.97
C LEU A 147 -19.19 -14.22 -27.65
N ASN A 148 -18.48 -14.79 -26.67
CA ASN A 148 -19.07 -15.20 -25.41
C ASN A 148 -19.47 -14.03 -24.50
N ASN A 149 -18.81 -12.88 -24.63
CA ASN A 149 -19.13 -11.69 -23.85
C ASN A 149 -20.30 -10.88 -24.45
N SER A 150 -20.54 -11.01 -25.77
CA SER A 150 -21.62 -10.29 -26.48
C SER A 150 -22.96 -11.04 -26.48
N SER A 151 -22.97 -12.35 -26.23
CA SER A 151 -24.20 -13.13 -26.10
C SER A 151 -24.42 -13.54 -24.65
N GLY A 152 -25.19 -12.74 -23.92
CA GLY A 152 -25.94 -13.29 -22.81
C GLY A 152 -26.79 -14.46 -23.32
N VAL A 153 -26.61 -15.63 -22.72
CA VAL A 153 -27.41 -16.87 -22.88
C VAL A 153 -26.85 -17.95 -23.84
N HIS A 154 -26.74 -19.16 -23.25
CA HIS A 154 -26.48 -20.51 -23.79
C HIS A 154 -25.04 -20.99 -24.04
N GLN A 155 -24.52 -21.74 -23.06
CA GLN A 155 -23.39 -22.66 -23.21
C GLN A 155 -23.75 -23.85 -24.13
N PRO A 156 -22.91 -24.20 -25.13
CA PRO A 156 -22.93 -25.52 -25.73
C PRO A 156 -21.98 -26.49 -24.99
N LYS A 157 -22.46 -27.71 -24.75
CA LYS A 157 -21.85 -28.80 -23.96
C LYS A 157 -20.57 -29.44 -24.58
N GLN A 158 -19.65 -28.67 -25.17
CA GLN A 158 -18.42 -29.22 -25.80
C GLN A 158 -17.09 -28.76 -25.18
N THR A 159 -17.09 -28.12 -24.01
CA THR A 159 -15.87 -27.60 -23.37
C THR A 159 -15.02 -28.62 -22.60
N LYS A 160 -15.43 -29.89 -22.52
CA LYS A 160 -14.68 -30.91 -21.74
C LYS A 160 -13.44 -31.46 -22.45
N ASN A 161 -13.40 -31.48 -23.79
CA ASN A 161 -12.29 -32.13 -24.50
C ASN A 161 -11.05 -31.23 -24.71
N PHE A 162 -11.22 -29.91 -24.84
CA PHE A 162 -10.08 -28.99 -25.05
C PHE A 162 -9.28 -28.71 -23.77
N ASN A 163 -9.94 -28.69 -22.60
CA ASN A 163 -9.26 -28.48 -21.32
C ASN A 163 -8.25 -29.61 -20.99
N ASN A 164 -8.48 -30.82 -21.47
CA ASN A 164 -7.56 -31.94 -21.28
C ASN A 164 -6.35 -31.87 -22.23
N ALA A 165 -6.52 -31.31 -23.44
CA ALA A 165 -5.42 -31.09 -24.38
C ALA A 165 -4.47 -29.96 -23.92
N CYS A 166 -5.02 -28.82 -23.46
CA CYS A 166 -4.21 -27.72 -22.92
C CYS A 166 -3.49 -28.07 -21.60
N LYS A 167 -4.11 -28.90 -20.74
CA LYS A 167 -3.43 -29.39 -19.52
C LYS A 167 -2.26 -30.32 -19.86
N ARG A 168 -2.36 -31.14 -20.91
CA ARG A 168 -1.27 -32.03 -21.34
C ARG A 168 -0.06 -31.29 -21.88
N THR A 169 -0.25 -30.22 -22.66
CA THR A 169 0.85 -29.42 -23.20
C THR A 169 1.56 -28.59 -22.12
N TYR A 170 0.82 -28.02 -21.17
CA TYR A 170 1.42 -27.33 -20.01
C TYR A 170 2.25 -28.27 -19.12
N PHE A 171 1.79 -29.51 -18.92
CA PHE A 171 2.52 -30.49 -18.10
C PHE A 171 3.83 -30.94 -18.77
N LEU A 172 3.82 -31.17 -20.08
CA LEU A 172 5.01 -31.55 -20.86
C LEU A 172 6.07 -30.43 -20.92
N GLY A 173 5.64 -29.16 -20.99
CA GLY A 173 6.55 -28.01 -20.92
C GLY A 173 7.28 -27.90 -19.57
N ARG A 174 6.60 -28.22 -18.46
CA ARG A 174 7.17 -28.15 -17.10
C ARG A 174 8.18 -29.25 -16.82
N VAL A 175 8.03 -30.43 -17.42
CA VAL A 175 8.98 -31.55 -17.29
C VAL A 175 10.28 -31.26 -18.05
N ARG A 176 10.22 -30.64 -19.23
CA ARG A 176 11.41 -30.24 -20.00
C ARG A 176 12.24 -29.13 -19.34
N LEU A 177 11.57 -28.19 -18.65
CA LEU A 177 12.28 -27.11 -17.93
C LEU A 177 13.03 -27.62 -16.69
N LYS A 178 12.49 -28.62 -15.97
CA LYS A 178 13.19 -29.25 -14.85
C LYS A 178 14.42 -30.06 -15.28
N GLN A 179 14.31 -30.85 -16.35
CA GLN A 179 15.46 -31.60 -16.86
C GLN A 179 16.59 -30.69 -17.35
N LYS A 180 16.27 -29.54 -17.96
CA LYS A 180 17.28 -28.57 -18.42
C LYS A 180 17.97 -27.83 -17.26
N GLN A 181 17.28 -27.59 -16.14
CA GLN A 181 17.88 -27.01 -14.94
C GLN A 181 18.78 -28.00 -14.19
N GLU A 182 18.42 -29.28 -14.15
CA GLU A 182 19.24 -30.32 -13.50
C GLU A 182 20.51 -30.66 -14.28
N SER A 183 20.52 -30.48 -15.61
CA SER A 183 21.73 -30.60 -16.43
C SER A 183 22.69 -29.42 -16.23
N ALA A 184 22.18 -28.20 -16.05
CA ALA A 184 23.01 -27.00 -15.86
C ALA A 184 23.67 -26.91 -14.47
N SER A 185 23.07 -27.53 -13.45
CA SER A 185 23.64 -27.54 -12.08
C SER A 185 24.75 -28.58 -11.88
N LYS A 186 24.97 -29.50 -12.82
CA LYS A 186 26.04 -30.51 -12.74
C LYS A 186 27.35 -30.09 -13.42
N GLU A 187 27.32 -29.09 -14.30
CA GLU A 187 28.53 -28.59 -14.99
C GLU A 187 29.25 -27.44 -14.26
N ASN A 188 28.65 -26.86 -13.21
CA ASN A 188 29.19 -25.66 -12.55
C ASN A 188 29.86 -25.90 -11.19
N ASN A 189 30.17 -27.14 -10.81
CA ASN A 189 30.71 -27.44 -9.47
C ASN A 189 32.23 -27.68 -9.42
N ASP A 190 32.94 -27.52 -10.53
CA ASP A 190 34.39 -27.69 -10.61
C ASP A 190 35.09 -26.42 -11.15
N ASN A 191 34.81 -25.24 -10.59
CA ASN A 191 35.78 -24.14 -10.62
C ASN A 191 35.39 -22.96 -9.74
N TYR A 192 36.40 -22.33 -9.16
CA TYR A 192 36.39 -21.10 -8.34
C TYR A 192 36.20 -21.26 -6.83
N GLN A 193 37.25 -21.81 -6.19
CA GLN A 193 37.84 -21.09 -5.06
C GLN A 193 38.67 -19.91 -5.60
N ASN A 194 38.34 -18.67 -5.19
CA ASN A 194 39.24 -17.59 -4.79
C ASN A 194 38.64 -16.18 -5.01
N TYR A 195 38.96 -15.29 -4.06
CA TYR A 195 38.83 -13.82 -4.03
C TYR A 195 37.52 -13.16 -3.52
N VAL A 196 37.56 -12.85 -2.22
CA VAL A 196 37.31 -11.56 -1.54
C VAL A 196 36.93 -10.35 -2.43
N THR A 197 35.78 -9.69 -2.18
CA THR A 197 35.59 -8.34 -1.57
C THR A 197 34.20 -7.76 -1.83
N ASP A 198 33.69 -7.11 -0.78
CA ASP A 198 32.81 -5.94 -0.70
C ASP A 198 31.34 -5.92 -1.13
N GLU A 199 30.55 -5.57 -0.10
CA GLU A 199 29.39 -4.68 -0.06
C GLU A 199 28.21 -4.91 -1.03
N PHE A 200 27.08 -5.39 -0.49
CA PHE A 200 25.85 -4.61 -0.29
C PHE A 200 24.67 -5.54 0.09
N LEU A 201 23.85 -5.05 1.03
CA LEU A 201 22.45 -5.40 1.31
C LEU A 201 22.12 -6.79 1.90
N ASP A 202 22.10 -6.88 3.24
CA ASP A 202 20.89 -7.36 3.94
C ASP A 202 20.90 -6.94 5.43
N ARG A 203 20.06 -5.96 5.80
CA ARG A 203 19.65 -5.73 7.19
C ARG A 203 18.13 -5.78 7.29
N ARG A 204 17.59 -7.00 7.18
CA ARG A 204 16.36 -7.36 7.89
C ARG A 204 16.62 -7.25 9.39
N TYR A 205 16.02 -6.25 10.02
CA TYR A 205 15.94 -6.17 11.48
C TYR A 205 14.99 -7.26 11.98
N SER A 206 15.56 -8.37 12.47
CA SER A 206 14.90 -9.25 13.44
C SER A 206 15.05 -8.61 14.82
N PHE A 207 13.98 -8.00 15.34
CA PHE A 207 13.99 -7.48 16.70
C PHE A 207 13.78 -8.64 17.69
N ARG A 208 14.83 -8.94 18.44
CA ARG A 208 14.94 -10.02 19.43
C ARG A 208 14.41 -9.49 20.76
N MET A 209 13.25 -9.97 21.20
CA MET A 209 12.76 -9.80 22.58
C MET A 209 13.61 -10.66 23.51
N SER A 210 14.30 -10.04 24.48
CA SER A 210 14.66 -10.60 25.79
C SER A 210 15.40 -9.55 26.63
N LYS A 211 14.76 -9.06 27.69
CA LYS A 211 15.20 -9.31 29.07
C LYS A 211 14.25 -8.64 30.06
N SER A 212 13.73 -9.48 30.93
CA SER A 212 13.13 -9.18 32.22
C SER A 212 14.15 -8.56 33.18
N TYR A 213 13.74 -7.54 33.90
CA TYR A 213 14.26 -7.23 35.23
C TYR A 213 13.07 -6.90 36.14
N SER A 214 12.97 -7.67 37.22
CA SER A 214 12.22 -7.33 38.42
C SER A 214 13.19 -6.81 39.47
N VAL A 215 12.63 -6.08 40.45
CA VAL A 215 12.89 -6.13 41.89
C VAL A 215 13.17 -4.76 42.56
N GLU A 216 12.27 -4.46 43.52
CA GLU A 216 12.36 -3.68 44.79
C GLU A 216 12.55 -2.14 44.74
N GLU A 217 11.55 -1.36 45.21
CA GLU A 217 11.28 -0.96 46.61
C GLU A 217 12.33 0.00 47.19
N ILE A 218 11.97 1.29 47.35
CA ILE A 218 12.36 2.12 48.50
C ILE A 218 11.19 3.06 48.85
N GLN A 219 10.71 2.94 50.10
CA GLN A 219 9.78 3.84 50.80
C GLN A 219 10.49 5.06 51.43
N HIS A 220 9.70 6.07 51.81
CA HIS A 220 10.02 7.26 52.65
C HIS A 220 10.87 8.34 51.94
N ILE A 221 10.46 9.62 51.88
CA ILE A 221 9.99 10.56 52.93
C ILE A 221 8.84 11.42 52.40
#